data_AF-A0A3P7K0W2-F1
#
_entry.id   AF-A0A3P7K0W2-F1
#
_cell.length_a   1.000
_cell.length_b   1.000
_cell.length_c   1.000
_cell.angle_alpha   90.00
_cell.angle_beta   90.00
_cell.angle_gamma   90.00
#
_symmetry.space_group_name_H-M   'P 1'
#
loop_
_entity.id
_entity.type
_entity.pdbx_description
1 polymer ?
#
loop_
_entity_poly.entity_id
_entity_poly.type
_entity_poly.pdbx_seq_one_letter_code
_entity_poly.pdbx_strand_id
1 'polypeptide(L)'
;MGFFTFQGYNKVGDNSAVNLLPVLAEQIEEGLRYPLLDEEGDVNIARFLPYNAKLDSDTFRFLWKKMQEKGCVTMFNDDLMHSTRGLFHYPASAFRKGFRVSPTTHYYRPYYLEIYAALLDVPKACLKGDFLHGEFLDIWYRFITTYKDKCHFSFSFLTSLTHDKPNNIQLIDDVLSDRLRLLEESGALNNTFLIIMGDHGNRVSVMSRSFAGKIEERQPLLSVRLPPGFADAYPQALRILRDNTQRFISNFDVHETLLDIIDNRFEQHRPVKRGASLFVPIRTNRSCVDNNVARNFCLCMTPEPQNERKLLSTDFYER
;
A
#
# COMPACT_ATOMS: atom_id res chain seq x y z
N MET A 1 -10.14 -17.87 2.55
CA MET A 1 -9.05 -17.28 3.36
C MET A 1 -9.47 -16.12 4.27
N GLY A 2 -10.74 -15.69 4.31
CA GLY A 2 -11.23 -14.76 5.36
C GLY A 2 -10.73 -13.32 5.26
N PHE A 3 -10.44 -12.81 4.05
CA PHE A 3 -10.04 -11.43 3.85
C PHE A 3 -11.21 -10.45 3.98
N PHE A 4 -10.92 -9.27 4.53
CA PHE A 4 -11.77 -8.09 4.53
C PHE A 4 -11.29 -7.13 3.44
N THR A 5 -12.11 -6.90 2.42
CA THR A 5 -11.81 -5.97 1.32
C THR A 5 -12.50 -4.63 1.57
N PHE A 6 -11.71 -3.55 1.49
CA PHE A 6 -12.16 -2.19 1.79
C PHE A 6 -12.55 -1.45 0.51
N GLN A 7 -13.86 -1.23 0.33
CA GLN A 7 -14.43 -0.66 -0.89
C GLN A 7 -14.29 0.86 -0.98
N GLY A 8 -14.05 1.52 0.16
CA GLY A 8 -13.85 2.97 0.24
C GLY A 8 -12.40 3.41 0.40
N TYR A 9 -11.42 2.51 0.18
CA TYR A 9 -10.01 2.87 0.22
C TYR A 9 -9.64 3.75 -0.97
N ASN A 10 -8.98 4.88 -0.68
CA ASN A 10 -8.63 5.89 -1.67
C ASN A 10 -7.18 6.31 -1.50
N LYS A 11 -6.47 6.41 -2.62
CA LYS A 11 -5.11 6.92 -2.66
C LYS A 11 -5.07 8.41 -2.32
N VAL A 12 -3.92 8.95 -1.91
CA VAL A 12 -3.77 10.36 -1.51
C VAL A 12 -2.95 11.19 -2.50
N GLY A 13 -2.29 10.54 -3.45
CA GLY A 13 -1.46 11.20 -4.45
C GLY A 13 -1.30 10.41 -5.75
N ASP A 14 -0.51 10.96 -6.67
CA ASP A 14 -0.38 10.40 -8.03
C ASP A 14 0.51 9.14 -8.08
N ASN A 15 1.73 9.23 -7.54
CA ASN A 15 2.77 8.22 -7.67
C ASN A 15 2.93 7.34 -6.43
N SER A 16 3.73 6.28 -6.53
CA SER A 16 3.93 5.29 -5.47
C SER A 16 4.40 5.86 -4.14
N ALA A 17 5.43 6.71 -4.11
CA ALA A 17 5.98 7.21 -2.85
C ALA A 17 5.01 8.08 -2.05
N VAL A 18 4.22 8.95 -2.71
CA VAL A 18 3.24 9.79 -2.01
C VAL A 18 2.10 8.96 -1.41
N ASN A 19 1.81 7.79 -1.97
CA ASN A 19 0.81 6.87 -1.42
C ASN A 19 1.39 5.93 -0.36
N LEU A 20 2.58 5.37 -0.57
CA LEU A 20 3.17 4.39 0.34
C LEU A 20 3.93 5.01 1.51
N LEU A 21 4.51 6.22 1.38
CA LEU A 21 5.18 6.88 2.50
C LEU A 21 4.22 7.16 3.66
N PRO A 22 2.99 7.69 3.44
CA PRO A 22 1.99 7.84 4.50
C PRO A 22 1.62 6.54 5.21
N VAL A 23 1.63 5.41 4.50
CA VAL A 23 1.37 4.08 5.07
C VAL A 23 2.56 3.60 5.91
N LEU A 24 3.78 3.77 5.40
CA LEU A 24 4.97 3.10 5.92
C LEU A 24 5.78 3.94 6.92
N ALA A 25 5.59 5.26 6.96
CA ALA A 25 6.34 6.16 7.83
C ALA A 25 5.42 7.10 8.61
N GLU A 26 5.87 7.47 9.80
CA GLU A 26 5.31 8.62 10.52
C GLU A 26 5.50 9.91 9.70
N GLN A 27 4.85 11.00 10.13
CA GLN A 27 4.99 12.31 9.47
C GLN A 27 6.46 12.72 9.37
N ILE A 28 6.94 12.95 8.14
CA ILE A 28 8.30 13.43 7.91
C ILE A 28 8.44 14.89 8.33
N GLU A 29 9.57 15.24 8.91
CA GLU A 29 9.81 16.56 9.54
C GLU A 29 9.85 17.68 8.50
N GLU A 30 10.40 17.41 7.32
CA GLU A 30 10.50 18.37 6.22
C GLU A 30 9.11 18.82 5.75
N GLY A 31 8.14 17.90 5.76
CA GLY A 31 6.74 18.20 5.43
C GLY A 31 6.05 19.10 6.44
N LEU A 32 6.51 19.13 7.70
CA LEU A 32 5.89 19.94 8.76
C LEU A 32 5.96 21.45 8.53
N ARG A 33 6.85 21.89 7.64
CA ARG A 33 7.03 23.30 7.24
C ARG A 33 5.94 23.78 6.29
N TYR A 34 5.23 22.87 5.65
CA TYR A 34 4.13 23.19 4.75
C TYR A 34 2.81 23.18 5.55
N PRO A 35 1.89 24.12 5.28
CA PRO A 35 0.55 24.08 5.85
C PRO A 35 -0.19 22.83 5.37
N LEU A 36 -1.19 22.38 6.13
CA LEU A 36 -2.02 21.24 5.73
C LEU A 36 -2.84 21.54 4.47
N LEU A 37 -3.32 22.78 4.35
CA LEU A 37 -4.07 23.26 3.21
C LEU A 37 -3.24 24.24 2.39
N ASP A 38 -3.42 24.24 1.06
CA ASP A 38 -2.87 25.26 0.16
C ASP A 38 -3.72 26.55 0.17
N GLU A 39 -3.34 27.51 -0.68
CA GLU A 39 -4.01 28.82 -0.77
C GLU A 39 -5.45 28.70 -1.29
N GLU A 40 -5.77 27.63 -2.01
CA GLU A 40 -7.08 27.27 -2.53
C GLU A 40 -7.94 26.44 -1.55
N GLY A 41 -7.40 26.15 -0.36
CA GLY A 41 -8.05 25.35 0.67
C GLY A 41 -8.13 23.85 0.34
N ASP A 42 -7.32 23.35 -0.59
CA ASP A 42 -7.15 21.93 -0.88
C ASP A 42 -5.99 21.33 -0.05
N VAL A 43 -5.95 20.02 0.08
CA VAL A 43 -4.90 19.32 0.83
C VAL A 43 -3.55 19.50 0.14
N ASN A 44 -2.61 20.13 0.83
CA ASN A 44 -1.28 20.37 0.32
C ASN A 44 -0.43 19.10 0.40
N ILE A 45 -0.16 18.46 -0.74
CA ILE A 45 0.63 17.22 -0.80
C ILE A 45 2.05 17.41 -0.26
N ALA A 46 2.63 18.63 -0.35
CA ALA A 46 3.94 18.92 0.21
C ALA A 46 3.99 18.76 1.74
N ARG A 47 2.84 18.80 2.42
CA ARG A 47 2.72 18.45 3.84
C ARG A 47 3.21 17.03 4.12
N PHE A 48 2.99 16.10 3.19
CA PHE A 48 3.30 14.68 3.38
C PHE A 48 4.53 14.25 2.61
N LEU A 49 4.73 14.78 1.41
CA LEU A 49 5.91 14.52 0.59
C LEU A 49 6.33 15.79 -0.17
N PRO A 50 7.24 16.60 0.39
CA PRO A 50 7.72 17.82 -0.25
C PRO A 50 8.79 17.51 -1.29
N TYR A 51 8.38 17.38 -2.55
CA TYR A 51 9.29 17.09 -3.68
C TYR A 51 10.39 18.14 -3.92
N ASN A 52 10.19 19.37 -3.41
CA ASN A 52 11.16 20.47 -3.53
C ASN A 52 12.15 20.52 -2.35
N ALA A 53 12.01 19.62 -1.36
CA ALA A 53 12.96 19.47 -0.26
C ALA A 53 13.92 18.32 -0.57
N LYS A 54 15.15 18.43 -0.08
CA LYS A 54 16.11 17.33 -0.16
C LYS A 54 15.82 16.32 0.95
N LEU A 55 15.11 15.26 0.60
CA LEU A 55 14.67 14.24 1.56
C LEU A 55 15.77 13.21 1.86
N ASP A 56 15.87 12.81 3.12
CA ASP A 56 16.79 11.76 3.58
C ASP A 56 15.99 10.58 4.18
N SER A 57 15.84 9.50 3.43
CA SER A 57 15.06 8.34 3.88
C SER A 57 15.64 7.68 5.14
N ASP A 58 16.93 7.88 5.45
CA ASP A 58 17.52 7.35 6.68
C ASP A 58 16.99 8.05 7.94
N THR A 59 16.42 9.27 7.84
CA THR A 59 15.87 10.00 9.01
C THR A 59 14.42 9.61 9.30
N PHE A 60 13.71 9.06 8.31
CA PHE A 60 12.29 8.77 8.44
C PHE A 60 12.02 7.68 9.49
N ARG A 61 10.95 7.88 10.26
CA ARG A 61 10.47 6.93 11.28
C ARG A 61 9.53 5.90 10.64
N PHE A 62 10.10 4.96 9.91
CA PHE A 62 9.38 3.87 9.27
C PHE A 62 8.85 2.81 10.25
N LEU A 63 7.77 2.12 9.87
CA LEU A 63 7.18 1.03 10.64
C LEU A 63 8.17 -0.12 10.88
N TRP A 64 9.00 -0.46 9.89
CA TRP A 64 10.02 -1.49 10.08
C TRP A 64 11.10 -1.09 11.09
N LYS A 65 11.41 0.20 11.25
CA LYS A 65 12.33 0.65 12.32
C LYS A 65 11.70 0.42 13.69
N LYS A 66 10.41 0.75 13.86
CA LYS A 66 9.68 0.46 15.10
C LYS A 66 9.65 -1.04 15.42
N MET A 67 9.48 -1.88 14.39
CA MET A 67 9.51 -3.33 14.55
C MET A 67 10.90 -3.85 14.93
N GLN A 68 11.97 -3.30 14.34
CA GLN A 68 13.35 -3.62 14.73
C GLN A 68 13.66 -3.20 16.17
N GLU A 69 13.19 -2.02 16.61
CA GLU A 69 13.31 -1.54 17.99
C GLU A 69 12.65 -2.50 18.99
N LYS A 70 11.64 -3.28 18.56
CA LYS A 70 10.98 -4.35 19.32
C LYS A 70 11.65 -5.72 19.20
N GLY A 71 12.80 -5.81 18.50
CA GLY A 71 13.53 -7.06 18.28
C GLY A 71 12.95 -7.95 17.18
N CYS A 72 12.03 -7.44 16.36
CA CYS A 72 11.44 -8.20 15.26
C CYS A 72 12.36 -8.23 14.03
N VAL A 73 12.32 -9.33 13.28
CA VAL A 73 13.04 -9.45 12.02
C VAL A 73 12.29 -8.69 10.94
N THR A 74 12.97 -7.85 10.15
CA THR A 74 12.30 -7.03 9.13
C THR A 74 12.79 -7.28 7.72
N MET A 75 11.91 -7.14 6.75
CA MET A 75 12.23 -7.24 5.32
C MET A 75 11.69 -6.06 4.54
N PHE A 76 12.53 -5.50 3.67
CA PHE A 76 12.13 -4.57 2.62
C PHE A 76 12.53 -5.12 1.26
N ASN A 77 11.53 -5.56 0.51
CA ASN A 77 11.64 -6.18 -0.80
C ASN A 77 11.05 -5.24 -1.87
N ASP A 78 11.90 -4.40 -2.46
CA ASP A 78 11.51 -3.35 -3.43
C ASP A 78 11.98 -3.74 -4.83
N ASP A 79 11.07 -4.30 -5.63
CA ASP A 79 11.32 -4.55 -7.05
C ASP A 79 11.42 -3.22 -7.79
N LEU A 80 12.60 -2.92 -8.35
CA LEU A 80 12.95 -1.58 -8.82
C LEU A 80 12.46 -1.29 -10.25
N MET A 81 12.23 -2.30 -11.07
CA MET A 81 12.09 -2.23 -12.53
C MET A 81 13.31 -1.69 -13.32
N HIS A 82 14.14 -0.83 -12.72
CA HIS A 82 15.31 -0.20 -13.33
C HIS A 82 16.30 0.21 -12.23
N SER A 83 17.61 0.12 -12.47
CA SER A 83 18.68 0.37 -11.50
C SER A 83 18.64 1.76 -10.83
N THR A 84 18.18 2.76 -11.58
CA THR A 84 18.00 4.15 -11.12
C THR A 84 16.68 4.43 -10.38
N ARG A 85 15.78 3.44 -10.25
CA ARG A 85 14.48 3.57 -9.58
C ARG A 85 14.47 2.88 -8.21
N GLY A 86 13.32 2.95 -7.56
CA GLY A 86 13.02 2.35 -6.26
C GLY A 86 12.00 3.21 -5.52
N LEU A 87 11.21 2.60 -4.64
CA LEU A 87 10.10 3.27 -3.96
C LEU A 87 10.53 4.51 -3.17
N PHE A 88 11.74 4.49 -2.61
CA PHE A 88 12.35 5.64 -1.92
C PHE A 88 13.72 6.00 -2.50
N HIS A 89 13.89 5.77 -3.80
CA HIS A 89 15.11 6.10 -4.54
C HIS A 89 14.78 7.01 -5.72
N TYR A 90 14.83 8.32 -5.49
CA TYR A 90 14.53 9.34 -6.49
C TYR A 90 15.79 10.13 -6.90
N PRO A 91 15.72 10.93 -7.98
CA PRO A 91 16.80 11.81 -8.37
C PRO A 91 17.27 12.73 -7.23
N ALA A 92 18.56 13.09 -7.28
CA ALA A 92 19.25 13.88 -6.25
C ALA A 92 18.60 15.24 -5.92
N SER A 93 17.74 15.74 -6.83
CA SER A 93 16.97 16.98 -6.66
C SER A 93 15.82 16.84 -5.66
N ALA A 94 15.23 15.64 -5.51
CA ALA A 94 14.07 15.40 -4.65
C ALA A 94 14.43 14.51 -3.43
N PHE A 95 15.30 13.52 -3.62
CA PHE A 95 15.77 12.66 -2.53
C PHE A 95 17.29 12.51 -2.59
N ARG A 96 17.90 12.22 -1.43
CA ARG A 96 19.21 11.56 -1.43
C ARG A 96 19.09 10.20 -2.15
N LYS A 97 20.21 9.70 -2.68
CA LYS A 97 20.28 8.45 -3.48
C LYS A 97 20.00 7.21 -2.62
N GLY A 98 18.78 7.06 -2.12
CA GLY A 98 18.33 5.95 -1.27
C GLY A 98 18.94 5.94 0.13
N PHE A 99 18.83 4.79 0.78
CA PHE A 99 19.32 4.53 2.13
C PHE A 99 20.84 4.36 2.18
N ARG A 100 21.51 5.02 3.14
CA ARG A 100 22.95 4.87 3.40
C ARG A 100 23.27 3.64 4.24
N VAL A 101 22.32 3.21 5.05
CA VAL A 101 22.41 2.01 5.88
C VAL A 101 21.27 1.06 5.52
N SER A 102 21.45 -0.25 5.69
CA SER A 102 20.35 -1.18 5.43
C SER A 102 19.14 -0.81 6.31
N PRO A 103 17.97 -0.50 5.72
CA PRO A 103 16.82 -0.04 6.49
C PRO A 103 16.11 -1.19 7.24
N THR A 104 16.38 -2.44 6.85
CA THR A 104 15.77 -3.64 7.41
C THR A 104 16.80 -4.75 7.61
N THR A 105 16.42 -5.81 8.32
CA THR A 105 17.27 -7.00 8.50
C THR A 105 17.55 -7.67 7.15
N HIS A 106 16.53 -7.75 6.29
CA HIS A 106 16.59 -8.30 4.93
C HIS A 106 16.23 -7.23 3.91
N TYR A 107 17.24 -6.60 3.31
CA TYR A 107 17.07 -5.55 2.32
C TYR A 107 17.47 -6.02 0.93
N TYR A 108 16.50 -6.14 0.02
CA TYR A 108 16.70 -6.79 -1.28
C TYR A 108 17.14 -5.86 -2.41
N ARG A 109 17.36 -4.56 -2.18
CA ARG A 109 17.84 -3.66 -3.24
C ARG A 109 19.10 -4.17 -3.95
N PRO A 110 20.17 -4.63 -3.26
CA PRO A 110 21.35 -5.16 -3.94
C PRO A 110 21.03 -6.31 -4.89
N TYR A 111 20.14 -7.22 -4.49
CA TYR A 111 19.67 -8.32 -5.33
C TYR A 111 19.02 -7.83 -6.62
N TYR A 112 18.11 -6.85 -6.53
CA TYR A 112 17.48 -6.28 -7.72
C TYR A 112 18.45 -5.49 -8.61
N LEU A 113 19.42 -4.78 -8.01
CA LEU A 113 20.43 -4.05 -8.79
C LEU A 113 21.26 -5.01 -9.67
N GLU A 114 21.68 -6.16 -9.12
CA GLU A 114 22.40 -7.17 -9.90
C GLU A 114 21.54 -7.76 -11.02
N ILE A 115 20.27 -8.06 -10.75
CA ILE A 115 19.33 -8.56 -11.76
C ILE A 115 19.14 -7.54 -12.88
N TYR A 116 18.81 -6.29 -12.55
CA TYR A 116 18.52 -5.28 -13.57
C TYR A 116 19.79 -4.84 -14.33
N ALA A 117 20.96 -4.83 -13.69
CA ALA A 117 22.22 -4.64 -14.40
C ALA A 117 22.46 -5.76 -15.44
N ALA A 118 22.23 -7.02 -15.07
CA ALA A 118 22.35 -8.16 -15.98
C ALA A 118 21.29 -8.13 -17.11
N LEU A 119 20.14 -7.52 -16.85
CA LEU A 119 19.06 -7.32 -17.84
C LEU A 119 19.24 -6.05 -18.69
N LEU A 120 20.34 -5.30 -18.52
CA LEU A 120 20.56 -4.00 -19.16
C LEU A 120 19.38 -3.03 -18.91
N ASP A 121 18.84 -3.07 -17.70
CA ASP A 121 17.71 -2.24 -17.26
C ASP A 121 16.42 -2.41 -18.09
N VAL A 122 16.28 -3.54 -18.78
CA VAL A 122 15.05 -3.91 -19.52
C VAL A 122 14.21 -4.87 -18.67
N PRO A 123 13.04 -4.46 -18.17
CA PRO A 123 12.14 -5.35 -17.43
C PRO A 123 11.71 -6.55 -18.28
N LYS A 124 11.75 -7.74 -17.70
CA LYS A 124 11.32 -8.98 -18.36
C LYS A 124 10.30 -9.73 -17.51
N ALA A 125 9.29 -10.29 -18.15
CA ALA A 125 8.36 -11.20 -17.48
C ALA A 125 9.03 -12.54 -17.12
N CYS A 126 9.93 -13.02 -18.00
CA CYS A 126 10.61 -14.30 -17.84
C CYS A 126 12.13 -14.17 -17.92
N LEU A 127 12.84 -15.01 -17.17
CA LEU A 127 14.29 -15.12 -17.18
C LEU A 127 14.70 -16.59 -17.23
N LYS A 128 15.47 -16.98 -18.25
CA LYS A 128 15.96 -18.37 -18.46
C LYS A 128 14.88 -19.46 -18.50
N GLY A 129 13.66 -19.10 -18.92
CA GLY A 129 12.53 -20.03 -19.03
C GLY A 129 11.55 -19.95 -17.86
N ASP A 130 11.95 -19.33 -16.75
CA ASP A 130 11.12 -19.20 -15.55
C ASP A 130 10.43 -17.83 -15.48
N PHE A 131 9.28 -17.80 -14.81
CA PHE A 131 8.55 -16.56 -14.54
C PHE A 131 9.26 -15.76 -13.43
N LEU A 132 9.86 -14.62 -13.80
CA LEU A 132 10.77 -13.86 -12.93
C LEU A 132 10.07 -13.34 -11.67
N HIS A 133 8.82 -12.92 -11.77
CA HIS A 133 8.10 -12.34 -10.64
C HIS A 133 7.62 -13.40 -9.63
N GLY A 134 7.61 -14.68 -10.04
CA GLY A 134 7.47 -15.80 -9.11
C GLY A 134 8.61 -15.82 -8.09
N GLU A 135 9.85 -15.59 -8.53
CA GLU A 135 11.01 -15.50 -7.63
C GLU A 135 10.91 -14.29 -6.68
N PHE A 136 10.42 -13.15 -7.17
CA PHE A 136 10.26 -11.94 -6.36
C PHE A 136 9.19 -12.10 -5.28
N LEU A 137 8.13 -12.85 -5.57
CA LEU A 137 7.12 -13.25 -4.59
C LEU A 137 7.63 -14.34 -3.65
N ASP A 138 8.47 -15.26 -4.14
CA ASP A 138 9.06 -16.33 -3.33
C ASP A 138 10.04 -15.80 -2.28
N ILE A 139 10.66 -14.64 -2.50
CA ILE A 139 11.37 -13.90 -1.45
C ILE A 139 10.46 -13.64 -0.24
N TRP A 140 9.25 -13.13 -0.48
CA TRP A 140 8.27 -12.87 0.58
C TRP A 140 7.77 -14.17 1.23
N TYR A 141 7.38 -15.14 0.43
CA TYR A 141 6.90 -16.44 0.92
C TYR A 141 7.95 -17.13 1.83
N ARG A 142 9.21 -17.18 1.39
CA ARG A 142 10.31 -17.76 2.18
C ARG A 142 10.54 -17.00 3.48
N PHE A 143 10.46 -15.67 3.46
CA PHE A 143 10.60 -14.85 4.66
C PHE A 143 9.53 -15.19 5.71
N ILE A 144 8.25 -15.16 5.31
CA ILE A 144 7.15 -15.48 6.23
C ILE A 144 7.28 -16.91 6.77
N THR A 145 7.60 -17.87 5.91
CA THR A 145 7.77 -19.28 6.31
C THR A 145 8.92 -19.46 7.29
N THR A 146 10.07 -18.80 7.04
CA THR A 146 11.28 -18.90 7.87
C THR A 146 11.08 -18.27 9.26
N TYR A 147 10.33 -17.16 9.32
CA TYR A 147 10.13 -16.39 10.54
C TYR A 147 8.75 -16.57 11.16
N LYS A 148 8.00 -17.61 10.78
CA LYS A 148 6.63 -17.86 11.27
C LYS A 148 6.52 -17.91 12.81
N ASP A 149 7.55 -18.41 13.48
CA ASP A 149 7.61 -18.56 14.94
C ASP A 149 8.40 -17.42 15.63
N LYS A 150 8.71 -16.33 14.90
CA LYS A 150 9.43 -15.16 15.41
C LYS A 150 8.65 -13.89 15.08
N CYS A 151 8.80 -12.85 15.91
CA CYS A 151 8.25 -11.54 15.56
C CYS A 151 8.87 -11.05 14.24
N HIS A 152 8.04 -10.63 13.29
CA HIS A 152 8.50 -10.18 11.99
C HIS A 152 7.63 -9.09 11.37
N PHE A 153 8.20 -8.32 10.44
CA PHE A 153 7.50 -7.36 9.59
C PHE A 153 8.12 -7.38 8.19
N SER A 154 7.34 -7.73 7.17
CA SER A 154 7.80 -7.69 5.78
C SER A 154 6.97 -6.74 4.95
N PHE A 155 7.63 -5.91 4.15
CA PHE A 155 7.00 -5.14 3.08
C PHE A 155 7.61 -5.54 1.74
N SER A 156 6.76 -5.96 0.81
CA SER A 156 7.14 -6.33 -0.56
C SER A 156 6.37 -5.49 -1.57
N PHE A 157 7.09 -4.82 -2.47
CA PHE A 157 6.54 -3.97 -3.51
C PHE A 157 6.99 -4.49 -4.87
N LEU A 158 6.04 -4.95 -5.68
CA LEU A 158 6.27 -5.55 -6.99
C LEU A 158 5.96 -4.53 -8.09
N THR A 159 6.98 -3.77 -8.53
CA THR A 159 6.80 -2.68 -9.50
C THR A 159 6.75 -3.18 -10.94
N SER A 160 7.74 -3.98 -11.34
CA SER A 160 8.05 -4.22 -12.76
C SER A 160 7.00 -5.05 -13.49
N LEU A 161 6.21 -5.84 -12.75
CA LEU A 161 5.15 -6.66 -13.32
C LEU A 161 4.07 -5.78 -13.97
N THR A 162 3.59 -4.77 -13.24
CA THR A 162 2.34 -4.07 -13.55
C THR A 162 2.50 -2.59 -13.86
N HIS A 163 3.63 -1.96 -13.51
CA HIS A 163 3.79 -0.50 -13.59
C HIS A 163 3.45 0.08 -14.97
N ASP A 164 3.96 -0.53 -16.05
CA ASP A 164 3.68 -0.11 -17.43
C ASP A 164 2.63 -0.98 -18.13
N LYS A 165 2.32 -2.16 -17.56
CA LYS A 165 1.46 -3.20 -18.14
C LYS A 165 0.50 -3.75 -17.08
N PRO A 166 -0.57 -3.04 -16.72
CA PRO A 166 -1.45 -3.40 -15.60
C PRO A 166 -2.07 -4.80 -15.75
N ASN A 167 -2.40 -5.21 -16.98
CA ASN A 167 -3.00 -6.53 -17.26
C ASN A 167 -2.06 -7.70 -16.94
N ASN A 168 -0.76 -7.47 -16.74
CA ASN A 168 0.17 -8.50 -16.30
C ASN A 168 -0.09 -8.98 -14.87
N ILE A 169 -0.96 -8.30 -14.09
CA ILE A 169 -1.32 -8.75 -12.74
C ILE A 169 -1.87 -10.18 -12.75
N GLN A 170 -2.55 -10.60 -13.83
CA GLN A 170 -3.06 -11.98 -13.94
C GLN A 170 -1.94 -13.03 -13.94
N LEU A 171 -0.71 -12.67 -14.32
CA LEU A 171 0.40 -13.61 -14.43
C LEU A 171 0.90 -14.12 -13.07
N ILE A 172 0.58 -13.41 -11.98
CA ILE A 172 0.99 -13.80 -10.63
C ILE A 172 -0.16 -14.43 -9.84
N ASP A 173 -1.37 -14.51 -10.39
CA ASP A 173 -2.57 -14.95 -9.66
C ASP A 173 -2.43 -16.37 -9.11
N ASP A 174 -2.09 -17.34 -9.96
CA ASP A 174 -1.88 -18.73 -9.57
C ASP A 174 -0.74 -18.87 -8.55
N VAL A 175 0.38 -18.16 -8.76
CA VAL A 175 1.54 -18.21 -7.86
C VAL A 175 1.19 -17.62 -6.49
N LEU A 176 0.51 -16.48 -6.46
CA LEU A 176 0.05 -15.84 -5.22
C LEU A 176 -0.95 -16.73 -4.49
N SER A 177 -1.94 -17.26 -5.19
CA SER A 177 -2.94 -18.20 -4.64
C SER A 177 -2.27 -19.42 -4.01
N ASP A 178 -1.31 -20.04 -4.71
CA ASP A 178 -0.55 -21.17 -4.20
C ASP A 178 0.28 -20.82 -2.95
N ARG A 179 1.00 -19.69 -2.95
CA ARG A 179 1.77 -19.27 -1.76
C ARG A 179 0.87 -18.94 -0.59
N LEU A 180 -0.25 -18.30 -0.83
CA LEU A 180 -1.25 -18.02 0.20
C LEU A 180 -1.81 -19.30 0.82
N ARG A 181 -2.14 -20.31 -0.01
CA ARG A 181 -2.58 -21.63 0.47
C ARG A 181 -1.50 -22.30 1.34
N LEU A 182 -0.25 -22.33 0.88
CA LEU A 182 0.85 -22.95 1.61
C LEU A 182 1.15 -22.24 2.94
N LEU A 183 1.04 -20.92 2.99
CA LEU A 183 1.19 -20.14 4.23
C LEU A 183 0.06 -20.41 5.24
N GLU A 184 -1.16 -20.65 4.75
CA GLU A 184 -2.29 -21.08 5.59
C GLU A 184 -2.06 -22.48 6.15
N GLU A 185 -1.78 -23.46 5.28
CA GLU A 185 -1.60 -24.87 5.65
C GLU A 185 -0.42 -25.10 6.60
N SER A 186 0.65 -24.32 6.45
CA SER A 186 1.82 -24.39 7.34
C SER A 186 1.63 -23.70 8.70
N GLY A 187 0.50 -23.01 8.90
CA GLY A 187 0.20 -22.22 10.08
C GLY A 187 0.97 -20.90 10.18
N ALA A 188 1.69 -20.49 9.13
CA ALA A 188 2.46 -19.25 9.13
C ALA A 188 1.58 -18.00 9.23
N LEU A 189 0.29 -18.13 8.92
CA LEU A 189 -0.71 -17.07 9.05
C LEU A 189 -1.52 -17.11 10.37
N ASN A 190 -1.18 -18.01 11.31
CA ASN A 190 -1.93 -18.16 12.56
C ASN A 190 -1.76 -16.99 13.53
N ASN A 191 -0.63 -16.27 13.45
CA ASN A 191 -0.32 -15.10 14.27
C ASN A 191 0.16 -13.91 13.42
N THR A 192 -0.31 -13.84 12.18
CA THR A 192 0.16 -12.86 11.19
C THR A 192 -1.03 -12.09 10.61
N PHE A 193 -0.97 -10.77 10.67
CA PHE A 193 -1.81 -9.89 9.86
C PHE A 193 -1.21 -9.83 8.46
N LEU A 194 -2.03 -10.09 7.45
CA LEU A 194 -1.62 -10.05 6.06
C LEU A 194 -2.43 -8.99 5.32
N ILE A 195 -1.73 -8.07 4.64
CA ILE A 195 -2.33 -7.01 3.85
C ILE A 195 -1.87 -7.15 2.40
N ILE A 196 -2.82 -7.20 1.47
CA ILE A 196 -2.58 -7.11 0.03
C ILE A 196 -3.19 -5.80 -0.44
N MET A 197 -2.38 -4.93 -1.02
CA MET A 197 -2.83 -3.61 -1.44
C MET A 197 -2.09 -3.08 -2.66
N GLY A 198 -2.74 -2.18 -3.40
CA GLY A 198 -2.11 -1.32 -4.39
C GLY A 198 -1.74 0.04 -3.81
N ASP A 199 -0.71 0.67 -4.35
CA ASP A 199 -0.34 2.06 -4.07
C ASP A 199 -1.23 3.05 -4.84
N HIS A 200 -1.59 2.71 -6.07
CA HIS A 200 -2.56 3.38 -6.93
C HIS A 200 -3.19 2.38 -7.91
N GLY A 201 -4.28 2.76 -8.59
CA GLY A 201 -4.87 1.97 -9.66
C GLY A 201 -4.21 2.23 -11.03
N ASN A 202 -4.88 1.83 -12.10
CA ASN A 202 -4.30 1.92 -13.45
C ASN A 202 -4.26 3.37 -13.99
N ARG A 203 -3.06 3.94 -14.08
CA ARG A 203 -2.83 5.29 -14.64
C ARG A 203 -2.46 5.33 -16.12
N VAL A 204 -2.00 4.21 -16.69
CA VAL A 204 -1.29 4.19 -17.98
C VAL A 204 -2.22 3.96 -19.18
N SER A 205 -3.36 3.29 -18.99
CA SER A 205 -4.26 2.95 -20.11
C SER A 205 -5.16 4.11 -20.54
N VAL A 206 -5.61 4.12 -21.80
CA VAL A 206 -6.65 5.08 -22.28
C VAL A 206 -7.91 5.01 -21.43
N MET A 207 -8.19 3.84 -20.84
CA MET A 207 -9.32 3.63 -19.94
C MET A 207 -9.24 4.48 -18.68
N SER A 208 -8.04 4.88 -18.22
CA SER A 208 -7.86 5.75 -17.04
C SER A 208 -8.50 7.14 -17.20
N ARG A 209 -8.81 7.54 -18.44
CA ARG A 209 -9.48 8.83 -18.73
C ARG A 209 -11.00 8.76 -18.60
N SER A 210 -11.60 7.57 -18.60
CA SER A 210 -13.05 7.40 -18.42
C SER A 210 -13.45 7.68 -16.98
N PHE A 211 -14.76 7.83 -16.73
CA PHE A 211 -15.27 7.98 -15.36
C PHE A 211 -14.90 6.76 -14.50
N ALA A 212 -15.20 5.55 -15.00
CA ALA A 212 -14.84 4.29 -14.36
C ALA A 212 -13.32 4.17 -14.13
N GLY A 213 -12.51 4.54 -15.13
CA GLY A 213 -11.05 4.48 -15.00
C GLY A 213 -10.50 5.42 -13.93
N LYS A 214 -11.09 6.61 -13.75
CA LYS A 214 -10.71 7.50 -12.64
C LYS A 214 -11.08 6.93 -11.27
N ILE A 215 -12.18 6.17 -11.18
CA ILE A 215 -12.55 5.47 -9.94
C ILE A 215 -11.52 4.36 -9.66
N GLU A 216 -11.27 3.49 -10.63
CA GLU A 216 -10.29 2.40 -10.52
C GLU A 216 -8.89 2.92 -10.18
N GLU A 217 -8.48 4.02 -10.81
CA GLU A 217 -7.19 4.68 -10.60
C GLU A 217 -7.03 5.18 -9.15
N ARG A 218 -8.11 5.71 -8.55
CA ARG A 218 -8.09 6.30 -7.21
C ARG A 218 -8.39 5.29 -6.10
N GLN A 219 -9.01 4.15 -6.42
CA GLN A 219 -9.36 3.08 -5.48
C GLN A 219 -8.56 1.80 -5.76
N PRO A 220 -7.25 1.76 -5.44
CA PRO A 220 -6.53 0.51 -5.47
C PRO A 220 -7.13 -0.49 -4.47
N LEU A 221 -6.82 -1.78 -4.67
CA LEU A 221 -7.20 -2.82 -3.71
C LEU A 221 -6.61 -2.50 -2.32
N LEU A 222 -7.40 -2.74 -1.28
CA LEU A 222 -6.93 -2.97 0.09
C LEU A 222 -7.70 -4.15 0.65
N SER A 223 -6.97 -5.22 0.95
CA SER A 223 -7.53 -6.44 1.50
C SER A 223 -6.71 -6.92 2.70
N VAL A 224 -7.37 -7.19 3.82
CA VAL A 224 -6.71 -7.55 5.09
C VAL A 224 -7.22 -8.90 5.59
N ARG A 225 -6.29 -9.83 5.85
CA ARG A 225 -6.56 -11.08 6.57
C ARG A 225 -6.03 -10.96 7.99
N LEU A 226 -6.89 -11.27 8.95
CA LEU A 226 -6.56 -11.30 10.39
C LEU A 226 -6.12 -12.71 10.79
N PRO A 227 -5.30 -12.87 11.84
CA PRO A 227 -5.04 -14.19 12.41
C PRO A 227 -6.34 -14.82 12.96
N PRO A 228 -6.54 -16.15 12.86
CA PRO A 228 -7.82 -16.81 13.21
C PRO A 228 -8.34 -16.49 14.62
N GLY A 229 -7.47 -16.37 15.63
CA GLY A 229 -7.84 -16.06 17.02
C GLY A 229 -8.20 -14.60 17.28
N PHE A 230 -8.08 -13.71 16.29
CA PHE A 230 -8.36 -12.28 16.47
C PHE A 230 -9.82 -12.01 16.82
N ALA A 231 -10.75 -12.77 16.22
CA ALA A 231 -12.19 -12.61 16.44
C ALA A 231 -12.60 -12.85 17.88
N ASP A 232 -12.00 -13.86 18.51
CA ASP A 232 -12.27 -14.25 19.88
C ASP A 232 -11.61 -13.28 20.87
N ALA A 233 -10.39 -12.82 20.55
CA ALA A 233 -9.63 -11.91 21.40
C ALA A 233 -10.15 -10.45 21.37
N TYR A 234 -10.61 -9.97 20.20
CA TYR A 234 -11.00 -8.58 19.97
C TYR A 234 -12.31 -8.47 19.17
N PRO A 235 -13.44 -8.94 19.73
CA PRO A 235 -14.71 -9.00 19.01
C PRO A 235 -15.25 -7.62 18.64
N GLN A 236 -14.99 -6.56 19.43
CA GLN A 236 -15.44 -5.21 19.07
C GLN A 236 -14.57 -4.66 17.94
N ALA A 237 -13.25 -4.83 18.02
CA ALA A 237 -12.34 -4.42 16.95
C ALA A 237 -12.69 -5.10 15.61
N LEU A 238 -13.03 -6.40 15.63
CA LEU A 238 -13.47 -7.13 14.44
C LEU A 238 -14.78 -6.56 13.86
N ARG A 239 -15.77 -6.30 14.72
CA ARG A 239 -17.04 -5.71 14.29
C ARG A 239 -16.81 -4.35 13.62
N ILE A 240 -16.01 -3.50 14.26
CA ILE A 240 -15.67 -2.18 13.74
C ILE A 240 -14.90 -2.26 12.42
N LEU A 241 -13.92 -3.17 12.33
CA LEU A 241 -13.19 -3.42 11.08
C LEU A 241 -14.14 -3.79 9.94
N ARG A 242 -15.11 -4.68 10.20
CA ARG A 242 -16.12 -5.09 9.23
C ARG A 242 -16.99 -3.91 8.80
N ASP A 243 -17.46 -3.10 9.74
CA ASP A 243 -18.26 -1.89 9.44
C ASP A 243 -17.43 -0.87 8.63
N ASN A 244 -16.13 -0.79 8.90
CA ASN A 244 -15.20 0.11 8.22
C ASN A 244 -14.86 -0.31 6.78
N THR A 245 -15.21 -1.54 6.34
CA THR A 245 -15.01 -1.97 4.94
C THR A 245 -15.76 -1.12 3.91
N GLN A 246 -16.83 -0.43 4.34
CA GLN A 246 -17.66 0.44 3.50
C GLN A 246 -17.44 1.93 3.82
N ARG A 247 -16.37 2.28 4.52
CA ARG A 247 -16.07 3.68 4.90
C ARG A 247 -15.05 4.28 3.96
N PHE A 248 -15.17 5.58 3.75
CA PHE A 248 -14.17 6.35 3.03
C PHE A 248 -12.92 6.48 3.91
N ILE A 249 -11.85 5.82 3.48
CA ILE A 249 -10.58 5.73 4.19
C ILE A 249 -9.41 6.04 3.25
N SER A 250 -8.27 6.40 3.80
CA SER A 250 -7.06 6.71 3.04
C SER A 250 -5.82 6.00 3.57
N ASN A 251 -4.68 6.22 2.90
CA ASN A 251 -3.36 5.70 3.29
C ASN A 251 -3.01 5.98 4.77
N PHE A 252 -3.49 7.10 5.32
CA PHE A 252 -3.25 7.49 6.72
C PHE A 252 -4.02 6.62 7.72
N ASP A 253 -5.21 6.13 7.36
CA ASP A 253 -6.00 5.24 8.20
C ASP A 253 -5.34 3.84 8.27
N VAL A 254 -4.79 3.38 7.14
CA VAL A 254 -3.99 2.15 7.07
C VAL A 254 -2.76 2.24 7.97
N HIS A 255 -2.05 3.39 7.95
CA HIS A 255 -0.91 3.62 8.84
C HIS A 255 -1.28 3.51 10.32
N GLU A 256 -2.37 4.15 10.73
CA GLU A 256 -2.80 4.17 12.13
C GLU A 256 -3.25 2.79 12.60
N THR A 257 -3.83 2.00 11.68
CA THR A 257 -4.13 0.57 11.89
C THR A 257 -2.86 -0.25 12.09
N LEU A 258 -1.84 -0.04 11.24
CA LEU A 258 -0.55 -0.73 11.37
C LEU A 258 0.15 -0.38 12.68
N LEU A 259 0.08 0.88 13.13
CA LEU A 259 0.61 1.28 14.44
C LEU A 259 -0.12 0.57 15.59
N ASP A 260 -1.43 0.37 15.50
CA ASP A 260 -2.18 -0.38 16.50
C ASP A 260 -1.83 -1.87 16.48
N ILE A 261 -1.60 -2.47 15.31
CA ILE A 261 -1.10 -3.84 15.18
C ILE A 261 0.28 -3.99 15.84
N ILE A 262 1.22 -3.09 15.51
CA ILE A 262 2.60 -3.12 16.03
C ILE A 262 2.63 -2.97 17.55
N ASP A 263 1.74 -2.17 18.11
CA ASP A 263 1.67 -1.91 19.55
C ASP A 263 0.65 -2.78 20.30
N ASN A 264 0.00 -3.73 19.61
CA ASN A 264 -1.07 -4.58 20.15
C ASN A 264 -2.19 -3.77 20.86
N ARG A 265 -2.56 -2.64 20.24
CA ARG A 265 -3.56 -1.69 20.75
C ARG A 265 -4.89 -1.84 20.02
N PHE A 266 -5.55 -2.97 20.22
CA PHE A 266 -6.90 -3.19 19.72
C PHE A 266 -7.90 -2.74 20.80
N GLU A 267 -8.94 -2.00 20.42
CA GLU A 267 -9.99 -1.46 21.34
C GLU A 267 -9.51 -0.37 22.33
N GLN A 268 -8.31 0.19 22.13
CA GLN A 268 -7.79 1.30 22.95
C GLN A 268 -7.98 2.63 22.23
N HIS A 269 -8.46 3.65 22.95
CA HIS A 269 -8.52 5.00 22.42
C HIS A 269 -7.16 5.69 22.56
N ARG A 270 -6.63 6.25 21.48
CA ARG A 270 -5.45 7.13 21.52
C ARG A 270 -5.66 8.37 20.66
N PRO A 271 -4.93 9.46 20.97
CA PRO A 271 -4.88 10.62 20.08
C PRO A 271 -4.45 10.18 18.68
N VAL A 272 -5.38 10.31 17.75
CA VAL A 272 -5.13 10.16 16.32
C VAL A 272 -4.21 11.28 15.87
N LYS A 273 -3.14 10.96 15.14
CA LYS A 273 -2.24 11.98 14.59
C LYS A 273 -2.69 12.41 13.19
N ARG A 274 -2.87 11.44 12.27
CA ARG A 274 -3.09 11.73 10.84
C ARG A 274 -4.28 11.00 10.21
N GLY A 275 -4.76 9.92 10.83
CA GLY A 275 -5.90 9.14 10.35
C GLY A 275 -6.54 8.31 11.46
N ALA A 276 -7.67 7.66 11.18
CA ALA A 276 -8.32 6.78 12.12
C ALA A 276 -7.91 5.32 11.87
N SER A 277 -7.51 4.62 12.92
CA SER A 277 -7.33 3.16 12.86
C SER A 277 -8.63 2.47 12.42
N LEU A 278 -8.51 1.45 11.60
CA LEU A 278 -9.64 0.66 11.10
C LEU A 278 -10.30 -0.18 12.22
N PHE A 279 -9.71 -0.21 13.42
CA PHE A 279 -10.32 -0.79 14.64
C PHE A 279 -11.13 0.23 15.45
N VAL A 280 -11.24 1.49 15.00
CA VAL A 280 -12.05 2.55 15.62
C VAL A 280 -13.18 2.96 14.66
N PRO A 281 -14.40 3.27 15.13
CA PRO A 281 -15.50 3.60 14.23
C PRO A 281 -15.19 4.82 13.35
N ILE A 282 -15.24 4.64 12.02
CA ILE A 282 -15.01 5.71 11.05
C ILE A 282 -16.35 6.34 10.67
N ARG A 283 -16.41 7.67 10.75
CA ARG A 283 -17.60 8.46 10.40
C ARG A 283 -17.95 8.33 8.92
N THR A 284 -19.24 8.32 8.61
CA THR A 284 -19.76 8.20 7.23
C THR A 284 -19.63 9.48 6.41
N ASN A 285 -19.53 10.62 7.07
CA ASN A 285 -19.56 11.95 6.46
C ASN A 285 -18.17 12.59 6.34
N ARG A 286 -17.09 11.79 6.29
CA ARG A 286 -15.74 12.35 6.09
C ARG A 286 -15.63 12.94 4.69
N SER A 287 -15.13 14.16 4.60
CA SER A 287 -14.73 14.81 3.36
C SER A 287 -13.34 14.32 2.92
N CYS A 288 -12.91 14.76 1.73
CA CYS A 288 -11.54 14.50 1.27
C CYS A 288 -10.50 15.24 2.12
N VAL A 289 -10.82 16.43 2.63
CA VAL A 289 -9.97 17.15 3.59
C VAL A 289 -9.85 16.37 4.90
N ASP A 290 -10.95 15.81 5.42
CA ASP A 290 -10.93 14.94 6.62
C ASP A 290 -10.09 13.65 6.43
N ASN A 291 -9.84 13.26 5.18
CA ASN A 291 -9.05 12.09 4.80
C ASN A 291 -7.64 12.42 4.33
N ASN A 292 -7.25 13.70 4.33
CA ASN A 292 -5.99 14.17 3.74
C ASN A 292 -5.83 13.77 2.26
N VAL A 293 -6.93 13.78 1.51
CA VAL A 293 -6.97 13.50 0.08
C VAL A 293 -7.14 14.82 -0.67
N ALA A 294 -6.16 15.17 -1.51
CA ALA A 294 -6.27 16.34 -2.38
C ALA A 294 -7.42 16.18 -3.38
N ARG A 295 -8.05 17.28 -3.78
CA ARG A 295 -9.24 17.32 -4.65
C ARG A 295 -9.06 16.54 -5.94
N ASN A 296 -7.85 16.55 -6.52
CA ASN A 296 -7.53 15.81 -7.74
C ASN A 296 -7.59 14.28 -7.60
N PHE A 297 -7.48 13.75 -6.38
CA PHE A 297 -7.57 12.32 -6.06
C PHE A 297 -8.84 11.97 -5.27
N CYS A 298 -9.73 12.95 -5.07
CA CYS A 298 -10.97 12.79 -4.34
C CYS A 298 -12.07 12.21 -5.25
N LEU A 299 -12.63 11.05 -4.90
CA LEU A 299 -13.72 10.44 -5.65
C LEU A 299 -15.02 11.23 -5.58
N CYS A 300 -15.33 11.82 -4.43
CA CYS A 300 -16.56 12.58 -4.20
C CYS A 300 -16.74 13.75 -5.17
N MET A 301 -15.66 14.17 -5.83
CA MET A 301 -15.62 15.28 -6.79
C MET A 301 -15.66 14.81 -8.25
N THR A 302 -15.93 13.54 -8.50
CA THR A 302 -16.04 12.98 -9.86
C THR A 302 -17.50 13.03 -10.30
N PRO A 303 -17.90 13.98 -11.17
CA PRO A 303 -19.26 14.02 -11.67
C PRO A 303 -19.50 12.80 -12.58
N GLU A 304 -20.53 12.03 -12.28
CA GLU A 304 -21.01 10.94 -13.14
C GLU A 304 -21.51 11.55 -14.47
N PRO A 305 -21.00 11.12 -15.64
CA PRO A 305 -21.47 11.62 -16.92
C PRO A 305 -22.95 11.28 -17.16
N GLN A 306 -23.78 12.27 -17.49
CA GLN A 306 -25.22 12.07 -17.73
C GLN A 306 -25.53 11.09 -18.89
N ASN A 307 -24.61 10.89 -19.83
CA ASN A 307 -24.78 10.01 -20.98
C ASN A 307 -24.51 8.52 -20.69
N GLU A 308 -23.87 8.17 -19.58
CA GLU A 308 -23.61 6.77 -19.20
C GLU A 308 -24.80 6.14 -18.45
N ARG A 309 -25.74 6.95 -17.94
CA ARG A 309 -27.00 6.46 -17.33
C ARG A 309 -27.94 5.74 -18.31
N LYS A 310 -27.84 6.03 -19.61
CA LYS A 310 -28.75 5.47 -20.62
C LYS A 310 -28.40 4.06 -21.06
N LEU A 311 -27.18 3.57 -20.80
CA LEU A 311 -26.75 2.24 -21.24
C LEU A 311 -27.03 1.13 -20.23
N LEU A 312 -27.33 1.47 -18.98
CA LEU A 312 -27.65 0.50 -17.92
C LEU A 312 -29.15 0.37 -17.62
N SER A 313 -29.99 1.24 -18.18
CA SER A 313 -31.44 1.25 -17.90
C SER A 313 -32.32 0.68 -19.00
N THR A 314 -31.77 0.21 -20.14
CA THR A 314 -32.59 -0.27 -21.27
C THR A 314 -32.42 -1.72 -21.71
N ASP A 315 -31.51 -2.53 -21.16
CA ASP A 315 -31.26 -3.89 -21.71
C ASP A 315 -31.35 -5.07 -20.72
N PHE A 316 -32.04 -4.94 -19.58
CA PHE A 316 -32.23 -6.07 -18.64
C PHE A 316 -33.67 -6.48 -18.34
N TYR A 317 -34.66 -6.03 -19.12
CA TYR A 317 -36.06 -6.46 -18.94
C TYR A 317 -36.77 -7.06 -20.15
N GLU A 318 -36.11 -7.26 -21.29
CA GLU A 318 -36.68 -8.02 -22.41
C GLU A 318 -35.66 -8.96 -23.04
N ARG A 319 -35.53 -10.17 -22.48
CA ARG A 319 -35.35 -11.43 -23.22
C ARG A 319 -35.52 -12.64 -22.31
#